data_AF-A0A1G8IJG1-F1
#
_entry.id   AF-A0A1G8IJG1-F1
#
_cell.length_a   1.000
_cell.length_b   1.000
_cell.length_c   1.000
_cell.angle_alpha   90.00
_cell.angle_beta   90.00
_cell.angle_gamma   90.00
#
_symmetry.space_group_name_H-M   'P 1'
#
loop_
_entity.id
_entity.type
_entity.pdbx_description
1 polymer ?
#
loop_
_entity_poly.entity_id
_entity_poly.type
_entity_poly.pdbx_seq_one_letter_code
_entity_poly.pdbx_strand_id
1 'polypeptide(L)' 'MNYTIENDKIKLTVSDHGAEIKSLIRKSDNTEIMWQADSAFWGRTSPVLFHL' A
#
# COMPACT_ATOMS: atom_id res chain seq x y z
N MET A 1 -6.63 1.07 11.21
CA MET A 1 -6.56 -0.39 11.08
C MET A 1 -6.18 -0.76 9.66
N ASN A 2 -5.38 -1.81 9.49
CA ASN A 2 -4.99 -2.31 8.17
C ASN A 2 -5.83 -3.52 7.78
N TYR A 3 -6.29 -3.56 6.54
CA TYR A 3 -7.07 -4.62 5.93
C TYR A 3 -6.31 -5.24 4.77
N THR A 4 -6.39 -6.56 4.64
CA THR A 4 -5.65 -7.31 3.63
C THR A 4 -6.62 -8.07 2.73
N ILE A 5 -6.37 -8.01 1.43
CA ILE A 5 -7.01 -8.84 0.41
C ILE A 5 -5.93 -9.46 -0.47
N GLU A 6 -6.09 -10.71 -0.88
CA GLU A 6 -5.10 -11.41 -1.68
C GLU A 6 -5.73 -12.39 -2.67
N ASN A 7 -4.97 -12.71 -3.73
CA ASN A 7 -5.24 -13.76 -4.69
C ASN A 7 -3.95 -14.51 -5.03
N ASP A 8 -3.94 -15.39 -6.03
CA ASP A 8 -2.75 -16.19 -6.39
C ASP A 8 -1.54 -15.36 -6.85
N LYS A 9 -1.75 -14.12 -7.30
CA LYS A 9 -0.71 -13.27 -7.90
C LYS A 9 -0.18 -12.21 -6.94
N ILE A 10 -1.04 -11.63 -6.12
CA ILE A 10 -0.73 -10.45 -5.30
C ILE A 10 -1.37 -10.49 -3.91
N LYS A 11 -0.78 -9.76 -2.98
CA LYS A 11 -1.33 -9.46 -1.66
C LYS A 11 -1.33 -7.93 -1.46
N LEU A 12 -2.50 -7.35 -1.25
CA LEU A 12 -2.71 -5.92 -1.07
C LEU A 12 -3.09 -5.64 0.39
N THR A 13 -2.43 -4.66 1.00
CA THR A 13 -2.78 -4.15 2.33
C THR A 13 -3.17 -2.69 2.24
N VAL A 14 -4.32 -2.34 2.81
CA VAL A 14 -4.91 -0.99 2.79
C VAL A 14 -5.18 -0.52 4.21
N SER A 15 -4.84 0.72 4.51
CA SER A 15 -5.18 1.41 5.76
C SER A 15 -6.59 2.00 5.66
N ASP A 16 -7.42 1.82 6.68
CA ASP A 16 -8.70 2.54 6.80
C ASP A 16 -8.51 4.07 6.82
N HIS A 17 -7.38 4.54 7.36
CA HIS A 17 -7.02 5.94 7.31
C HIS A 17 -6.78 6.36 5.86
N GLY A 18 -7.72 7.14 5.31
CA GLY A 18 -7.66 7.66 3.95
C GLY A 18 -7.76 6.61 2.85
N ALA A 19 -8.21 5.38 3.18
CA ALA A 19 -8.21 4.24 2.26
C ALA A 19 -6.85 4.03 1.56
N GLU A 20 -5.75 4.33 2.25
CA GLU A 20 -4.42 4.39 1.67
C GLU A 20 -3.86 2.98 1.44
N ILE A 21 -3.40 2.68 0.21
CA ILE A 21 -2.62 1.47 -0.05
C ILE A 21 -1.28 1.58 0.69
N LYS A 22 -0.96 0.60 1.54
CA LYS A 22 0.29 0.56 2.31
C LYS A 22 1.31 -0.45 1.77
N SER A 23 0.85 -1.53 1.16
CA SER A 23 1.71 -2.60 0.63
C SER A 23 1.03 -3.33 -0.52
N LEU A 24 1.81 -3.66 -1.55
CA LEU A 24 1.40 -4.53 -2.63
C LEU A 24 2.55 -5.49 -2.93
N ILE A 25 2.43 -6.72 -2.45
CA ILE A 25 3.42 -7.76 -2.65
C ILE A 25 3.04 -8.57 -3.88
N ARG A 26 3.94 -8.65 -4.86
CA ARG A 26 3.85 -9.62 -5.96
C ARG A 26 4.34 -10.98 -5.46
N LYS A 27 3.47 -11.99 -5.51
CA LYS A 27 3.77 -13.32 -4.94
C LYS A 27 4.78 -14.13 -5.76
N SER A 28 4.95 -13.85 -7.05
CA SER A 28 5.87 -14.61 -7.91
C SER A 28 7.34 -14.52 -7.48
N ASP A 29 7.73 -13.41 -6.86
CA ASP A 29 9.11 -13.16 -6.41
C ASP A 29 9.17 -12.45 -5.04
N ASN A 30 8.04 -12.38 -4.34
CA ASN A 30 7.88 -11.71 -3.05
C ASN A 30 8.34 -10.25 -3.04
N THR A 31 8.26 -9.56 -4.18
CA THR A 31 8.66 -8.15 -4.30
C THR A 31 7.59 -7.24 -3.72
N GLU A 32 7.97 -6.35 -2.80
CA GLU A 32 7.16 -5.21 -2.39
C GLU A 32 7.22 -4.12 -3.47
N ILE A 33 6.06 -3.76 -4.01
CA ILE A 33 5.94 -2.78 -5.11
C ILE A 33 5.78 -1.36 -4.56
N MET A 34 5.20 -1.20 -3.37
CA MET A 34 4.85 0.11 -2.82
C MET A 34 6.00 0.75 -2.05
N TRP A 35 6.12 2.07 -2.18
CA TRP A 35 7.02 2.89 -1.38
C TRP A 35 6.66 2.82 0.11
N GLN A 36 7.66 2.60 0.97
CA GLN A 36 7.48 2.33 2.40
C GLN A 36 7.37 3.59 3.29
N ALA A 37 7.06 4.75 2.69
CA ALA A 37 6.79 5.98 3.42
C ALA A 37 7.94 6.45 4.34
N ASP A 38 9.21 6.29 3.92
CA ASP A 38 10.35 6.84 4.67
C ASP A 38 10.20 8.37 4.76
N SER A 39 10.04 8.86 5.99
CA SER A 39 9.82 10.26 6.30
C SER A 39 10.98 11.18 5.93
N ALA A 40 12.19 10.64 5.74
CA ALA A 40 13.32 11.41 5.24
C ALA A 40 13.11 11.91 3.80
N PHE A 41 12.26 11.23 3.03
CA PHE A 41 11.98 11.55 1.63
C PHE A 41 10.52 11.92 1.40
N TRP A 42 9.59 11.02 1.76
CA TRP A 42 8.15 11.23 1.63
C TRP A 42 7.37 10.27 2.53
N GLY A 43 6.72 10.81 3.56
CA GLY A 43 6.04 10.04 4.62
C GLY A 43 4.66 9.47 4.26
N ARG A 44 4.32 9.33 2.97
CA ARG A 44 3.07 8.71 2.49
C ARG A 44 3.40 7.64 1.45
N THR A 45 2.49 6.70 1.24
CA THR A 45 2.66 5.60 0.27
C THR A 45 1.85 5.84 -0.99
N SER A 46 0.54 6.02 -0.85
CA SER A 46 -0.39 6.16 -1.99
C SER A 46 -1.66 6.89 -1.54
N PRO A 47 -1.57 8.20 -1.29
CA PRO A 47 -2.69 8.96 -0.77
C PRO A 47 -3.85 9.03 -1.77
N VAL A 48 -5.06 8.86 -1.28
CA VAL A 48 -6.27 9.20 -2.03
C VAL A 48 -6.43 10.72 -2.04
N LEU A 49 -6.50 11.30 -3.24
CA LEU A 49 -6.79 12.72 -3.43
C LEU A 49 -8.27 12.85 -3.84
N PHE A 50 -9.05 13.58 -3.06
CA PHE A 50 -10.48 13.80 -3.31
C PHE A 50 -10.87 15.23 -2.91
N HIS A 51 -11.97 15.75 -3.49
CA HIS A 51 -12.64 17.04 -3.23
C HIS A 51 -11.82 18.35 -3.44
N LEU A 52 -10.72 18.30 -4.19
CA LEU A 52 -9.98 19.48 -4.67
C LEU A 52 -9.91 19.46 -6.20
#